data_AF-A0A924RQM4-F1
#
_entry.id   AF-A0A924RQM4-F1
#
_cell.length_a   1.000
_cell.length_b   1.000
_cell.length_c   1.000
_cell.angle_alpha   90.00
_cell.angle_beta   90.00
_cell.angle_gamma   90.00
#
_symmetry.space_group_name_H-M   'P 1'
#
loop_
_entity.id
_entity.type
_entity.pdbx_description
1 polymer ?
#
loop_
_entity_poly.entity_id
_entity_poly.type
_entity_poly.pdbx_seq_one_letter_code
_entity_poly.pdbx_strand_id
1 'polypeptide(L)'
;MSTTFRLTRSRRFRLGTQGSGSHWRAEDTHDEAAFARSEQSLVHYERILQTEAEIAEVPVDLLKAICWFASGWRQFEPNGRALSTPTPHGTTWGCMQLNDVWHPDAFPAAMTDAQASIQYAANLLRWLYEQTTDWDRAATAFFGHDRRAELAARRVNRYVAQRPWSQRIDDARSPETHAVEVENAAVAAAAASV
;
A
#
# COMPACT_ATOMS: atom_id res chain seq x y z
N MET A 1 3.53 -15.41 -26.83
CA MET A 1 4.37 -16.34 -26.04
C MET A 1 3.99 -16.14 -24.59
N SER A 2 3.11 -16.99 -24.04
CA SER A 2 2.69 -16.92 -22.63
C SER A 2 3.59 -17.83 -21.82
N THR A 3 4.45 -17.24 -20.99
CA THR A 3 5.32 -17.98 -20.08
C THR A 3 4.67 -17.95 -18.70
N THR A 4 4.05 -19.07 -18.31
CA THR A 4 3.49 -19.27 -16.97
C THR A 4 4.64 -19.48 -15.98
N PHE A 5 4.69 -18.68 -14.92
CA PHE A 5 5.63 -18.86 -13.81
C PHE A 5 4.98 -19.70 -12.70
N ARG A 6 5.77 -20.38 -11.86
CA ARG A 6 5.27 -21.14 -10.69
C ARG A 6 6.11 -20.77 -9.48
N LEU A 7 5.49 -20.14 -8.48
CA LEU A 7 6.06 -19.96 -7.15
C LEU A 7 5.46 -21.01 -6.20
N THR A 8 6.32 -21.78 -5.54
CA THR A 8 5.92 -22.86 -4.63
C THR A 8 5.93 -22.44 -3.15
N ARG A 9 4.92 -22.95 -2.42
CA ARG A 9 4.78 -23.21 -0.96
C ARG A 9 4.16 -22.15 -0.04
N SER A 10 2.82 -22.18 -0.05
CA SER A 10 1.88 -22.41 1.07
C SER A 10 2.37 -22.42 2.53
N ARG A 11 1.76 -21.56 3.36
CA ARG A 11 1.36 -21.86 4.75
C ARG A 11 -0.15 -21.61 4.91
N ARG A 12 -0.90 -22.63 5.33
CA ARG A 12 -2.35 -22.55 5.60
C ARG A 12 -2.59 -22.05 7.03
N PHE A 13 -3.46 -21.06 7.20
CA PHE A 13 -4.06 -20.73 8.48
C PHE A 13 -5.56 -21.01 8.43
N ARG A 14 -6.09 -21.65 9.47
CA ARG A 14 -7.46 -22.15 9.60
C ARG A 14 -8.24 -21.15 10.46
N LEU A 15 -9.35 -20.61 9.97
CA LEU A 15 -10.27 -19.75 10.73
C LEU A 15 -11.46 -20.57 11.24
N GLY A 16 -11.77 -20.40 12.53
CA GLY A 16 -12.97 -20.89 13.19
C GLY A 16 -14.08 -19.83 13.22
N THR A 17 -15.31 -20.29 13.29
CA THR A 17 -16.56 -19.54 13.10
C THR A 17 -17.33 -19.25 14.41
N GLN A 18 -18.16 -18.19 14.38
CA GLN A 18 -19.51 -18.01 14.97
C GLN A 18 -19.75 -16.91 16.03
N GLY A 19 -20.92 -16.25 15.91
CA GLY A 19 -21.68 -15.52 16.95
C GLY A 19 -21.97 -14.04 16.59
N SER A 20 -23.06 -13.66 15.91
CA SER A 20 -24.46 -13.44 16.37
C SER A 20 -24.71 -12.20 17.26
N GLY A 21 -25.10 -11.09 16.61
CA GLY A 21 -26.28 -10.25 16.95
C GLY A 21 -26.24 -9.29 18.13
N SER A 22 -26.29 -7.96 17.87
CA SER A 22 -27.22 -7.00 18.51
C SER A 22 -27.13 -5.60 17.88
N HIS A 23 -28.29 -4.93 17.79
CA HIS A 23 -28.55 -3.57 17.31
C HIS A 23 -27.62 -2.50 17.89
N TRP A 24 -27.15 -1.57 17.05
CA TRP A 24 -26.61 -0.28 17.48
C TRP A 24 -27.11 0.85 16.58
N ARG A 25 -27.67 1.90 17.20
CA ARG A 25 -27.74 3.24 16.62
C ARG A 25 -26.30 3.73 16.45
N ALA A 26 -25.88 4.00 15.22
CA ALA A 26 -24.55 4.53 14.90
C ALA A 26 -24.73 5.70 13.93
N GLU A 27 -24.85 6.90 14.48
CA GLU A 27 -24.53 8.13 13.76
C GLU A 27 -23.27 8.69 14.47
N ASP A 28 -22.22 8.96 13.68
CA ASP A 28 -21.01 9.73 14.01
C ASP A 28 -19.85 9.11 14.83
N THR A 29 -19.55 7.80 14.70
CA THR A 29 -18.29 7.23 15.24
C THR A 29 -17.48 6.36 14.28
N HIS A 30 -17.89 6.25 13.00
CA HIS A 30 -17.23 5.36 12.04
C HIS A 30 -16.08 5.99 11.24
N ASP A 31 -15.92 7.31 11.26
CA ASP A 31 -14.85 7.99 10.52
C ASP A 31 -13.52 8.04 11.28
N GLU A 32 -13.52 8.28 12.60
CA GLU A 32 -12.26 8.37 13.36
C GLU A 32 -11.53 7.04 13.49
N ALA A 33 -12.25 5.92 13.65
CA ALA A 33 -11.61 4.60 13.71
C ALA A 33 -11.06 4.16 12.34
N ALA A 34 -11.66 4.59 11.22
CA ALA A 34 -11.13 4.35 9.88
C ALA A 34 -9.90 5.21 9.59
N PHE A 35 -9.88 6.47 10.08
CA PHE A 35 -8.76 7.39 9.96
C PHE A 35 -7.58 7.06 10.90
N ALA A 36 -7.83 6.68 12.16
CA ALA A 36 -6.80 6.20 13.10
C ALA A 36 -6.22 4.84 12.66
N ARG A 37 -7.01 3.98 12.01
CA ARG A 37 -6.49 2.82 11.26
C ARG A 37 -5.57 3.25 10.11
N SER A 38 -5.79 4.42 9.50
CA SER A 38 -5.04 4.89 8.34
C SER A 38 -3.61 5.36 8.69
N GLU A 39 -3.38 6.02 9.83
CA GLU A 39 -2.04 6.48 10.24
C GLU A 39 -1.16 5.32 10.73
N GLN A 40 -1.70 4.46 11.59
CA GLN A 40 -1.03 3.21 11.96
C GLN A 40 -0.80 2.30 10.73
N SER A 41 -1.67 2.39 9.72
CA SER A 41 -1.45 1.71 8.44
C SER A 41 -0.26 2.28 7.68
N LEU A 42 -0.02 3.59 7.65
CA LEU A 42 1.12 4.17 6.91
C LEU A 42 2.47 3.67 7.45
N VAL A 43 2.65 3.68 8.77
CA VAL A 43 3.86 3.13 9.42
C VAL A 43 3.99 1.63 9.16
N HIS A 44 2.87 0.90 9.14
CA HIS A 44 2.85 -0.51 8.81
C HIS A 44 3.24 -0.79 7.34
N TYR A 45 2.66 -0.05 6.38
CA TYR A 45 3.02 -0.13 4.96
C TYR A 45 4.49 0.20 4.73
N GLU A 46 5.00 1.24 5.38
CA GLU A 46 6.40 1.60 5.26
C GLU A 46 7.31 0.45 5.68
N ARG A 47 7.01 -0.21 6.80
CA ARG A 47 7.77 -1.37 7.28
C ARG A 47 7.74 -2.51 6.27
N ILE A 48 6.57 -2.85 5.73
CA ILE A 48 6.46 -3.90 4.71
C ILE A 48 7.28 -3.54 3.47
N LEU A 49 7.11 -2.32 2.94
CA LEU A 49 7.84 -1.84 1.77
C LEU A 49 9.35 -1.85 1.99
N GLN A 50 9.81 -1.47 3.17
CA GLN A 50 11.23 -1.53 3.56
C GLN A 50 11.73 -2.98 3.55
N THR A 51 11.05 -3.87 4.27
CA THR A 51 11.45 -5.28 4.40
C THR A 51 11.46 -6.01 3.06
N GLU A 52 10.40 -5.88 2.26
CA GLU A 52 10.31 -6.59 0.97
C GLU A 52 11.27 -6.00 -0.07
N ALA A 53 11.55 -4.69 -0.04
CA ALA A 53 12.58 -4.09 -0.87
C ALA A 53 13.98 -4.61 -0.54
N GLU A 54 14.30 -4.77 0.76
CA GLU A 54 15.57 -5.34 1.22
C GLU A 54 15.70 -6.81 0.81
N ILE A 55 14.65 -7.62 1.01
CA ILE A 55 14.64 -9.05 0.63
C ILE A 55 14.83 -9.23 -0.88
N ALA A 56 14.17 -8.41 -1.69
CA ALA A 56 14.23 -8.50 -3.15
C ALA A 56 15.42 -7.73 -3.77
N GLU A 57 16.25 -7.07 -2.97
CA GLU A 57 17.35 -6.21 -3.42
C GLU A 57 16.90 -5.13 -4.43
N VAL A 58 15.82 -4.44 -4.09
CA VAL A 58 15.23 -3.34 -4.87
C VAL A 58 15.44 -2.01 -4.12
N PRO A 59 15.71 -0.88 -4.82
CA PRO A 59 15.75 0.43 -4.19
C PRO A 59 14.43 0.72 -3.45
N VAL A 60 14.49 0.90 -2.13
CA VAL A 60 13.29 1.04 -1.30
C VAL A 60 12.41 2.22 -1.72
N ASP A 61 13.02 3.35 -2.09
CA ASP A 61 12.26 4.53 -2.53
C ASP A 61 11.55 4.30 -3.86
N LEU A 62 12.08 3.44 -4.73
CA LEU A 62 11.41 3.06 -5.97
C LEU A 62 10.15 2.24 -5.68
N LEU A 63 10.25 1.23 -4.79
CA LEU A 63 9.10 0.42 -4.40
C LEU A 63 8.03 1.26 -3.68
N LYS A 64 8.46 2.16 -2.77
CA LYS A 64 7.60 3.15 -2.11
C LYS A 64 6.90 4.07 -3.12
N ALA A 65 7.62 4.56 -4.12
CA ALA A 65 7.09 5.42 -5.17
C ALA A 65 6.07 4.71 -6.07
N ILE A 66 6.31 3.45 -6.42
CA ILE A 66 5.35 2.64 -7.18
C ILE A 66 4.07 2.43 -6.38
N CYS A 67 4.17 2.00 -5.11
CA CYS A 67 3.02 1.82 -4.25
C CYS A 67 2.23 3.13 -4.07
N TRP A 68 2.94 4.24 -3.92
CA TRP A 68 2.34 5.57 -3.78
C TRP A 68 1.59 5.98 -5.05
N PHE A 69 2.23 5.83 -6.21
CA PHE A 69 1.62 6.14 -7.51
C PHE A 69 0.40 5.25 -7.80
N ALA A 70 0.48 3.96 -7.47
CA ALA A 70 -0.55 2.98 -7.76
C ALA A 70 -1.82 3.17 -6.92
N SER A 71 -1.68 3.40 -5.61
CA SER A 71 -2.84 3.39 -4.69
C SER A 71 -2.82 4.48 -3.62
N GLY A 72 -1.72 5.22 -3.49
CA GLY A 72 -1.47 6.06 -2.32
C GLY A 72 -1.25 5.24 -1.04
N TRP A 73 -0.67 4.04 -1.17
CA TRP A 73 -0.43 3.07 -0.09
C TRP A 73 -1.70 2.49 0.53
N ARG A 74 -2.68 2.12 -0.29
CA ARG A 74 -3.97 1.58 0.16
C ARG A 74 -4.26 0.21 -0.43
N GLN A 75 -4.48 -0.79 0.43
CA GLN A 75 -4.95 -2.12 0.00
C GLN A 75 -6.47 -2.17 -0.16
N PHE A 76 -7.20 -1.39 0.63
CA PHE A 76 -8.66 -1.47 0.73
C PHE A 76 -9.32 -0.11 0.49
N GLU A 77 -10.55 -0.15 0.00
CA GLU A 77 -11.49 0.97 -0.01
C GLU A 77 -12.02 1.26 1.41
N PRO A 78 -12.61 2.45 1.65
CA PRO A 78 -13.22 2.76 2.96
C PRO A 78 -14.30 1.76 3.41
N ASN A 79 -14.97 1.11 2.46
CA ASN A 79 -15.96 0.06 2.72
C ASN A 79 -15.35 -1.31 3.08
N GLY A 80 -14.02 -1.42 3.18
CA GLY A 80 -13.29 -2.64 3.52
C GLY A 80 -13.07 -3.62 2.36
N ARG A 81 -13.56 -3.32 1.15
CA ARG A 81 -13.30 -4.14 -0.05
C ARG A 81 -11.87 -3.92 -0.53
N ALA A 82 -11.28 -4.94 -1.16
CA ALA A 82 -10.01 -4.80 -1.84
C ALA A 82 -10.08 -3.67 -2.88
N LEU A 83 -9.10 -2.78 -2.85
CA LEU A 83 -9.00 -1.69 -3.82
C LEU A 83 -8.84 -2.30 -5.20
N SER A 84 -9.72 -1.91 -6.13
CA SER A 84 -9.77 -2.52 -7.46
C SER A 84 -10.03 -1.49 -8.53
N THR A 85 -9.35 -1.64 -9.68
CA THR A 85 -9.60 -0.80 -10.85
C THR A 85 -9.82 -1.70 -12.07
N PRO A 86 -11.03 -1.73 -12.64
CA PRO A 86 -11.27 -2.43 -13.90
C PRO A 86 -10.43 -1.85 -15.04
N THR A 87 -9.90 -2.72 -15.90
CA THR A 87 -9.15 -2.35 -17.10
C THR A 87 -9.71 -3.09 -18.31
N PRO A 88 -9.35 -2.72 -19.55
CA PRO A 88 -9.79 -3.44 -20.74
C PRO A 88 -9.37 -4.92 -20.78
N HIS A 89 -8.40 -5.33 -19.97
CA HIS A 89 -7.79 -6.65 -20.00
C HIS A 89 -7.92 -7.42 -18.69
N GLY A 90 -8.67 -6.93 -17.72
CA GLY A 90 -8.83 -7.57 -16.41
C GLY A 90 -9.11 -6.56 -15.31
N THR A 91 -8.75 -6.88 -14.08
CA THR A 91 -8.84 -5.96 -12.93
C THR A 91 -7.49 -5.84 -12.24
N THR A 92 -7.10 -4.61 -11.89
CA THR A 92 -5.93 -4.38 -11.03
C THR A 92 -6.35 -4.31 -9.59
N TRP A 93 -5.56 -4.90 -8.68
CA TRP A 93 -5.95 -5.07 -7.27
C TRP A 93 -4.88 -4.60 -6.30
N GLY A 94 -5.34 -4.17 -5.12
CA GLY A 94 -4.51 -3.93 -3.94
C GLY A 94 -3.60 -2.72 -4.04
N CYS A 95 -2.67 -2.62 -3.09
CA CYS A 95 -1.79 -1.46 -2.95
C CYS A 95 -0.79 -1.29 -4.11
N MET A 96 -0.41 -2.37 -4.78
CA MET A 96 0.48 -2.33 -5.96
C MET A 96 -0.27 -2.32 -7.30
N GLN A 97 -1.61 -2.37 -7.29
CA GLN A 97 -2.45 -2.42 -8.50
C GLN A 97 -1.99 -3.50 -9.50
N LEU A 98 -1.77 -4.73 -9.02
CA LEU A 98 -1.38 -5.86 -9.87
C LEU A 98 -2.58 -6.35 -10.70
N ASN A 99 -2.38 -6.58 -11.99
CA ASN A 99 -3.42 -7.06 -12.90
C ASN A 99 -3.62 -8.58 -12.79
N ASP A 100 -4.86 -9.03 -12.59
CA ASP A 100 -5.21 -10.45 -12.40
C ASP A 100 -5.01 -11.34 -13.65
N VAL A 101 -5.10 -10.76 -14.84
CA VAL A 101 -4.88 -11.49 -16.10
C VAL A 101 -3.39 -11.61 -16.42
N TRP A 102 -2.59 -10.58 -16.14
CA TRP A 102 -1.15 -10.61 -16.42
C TRP A 102 -0.32 -11.28 -15.33
N HIS A 103 -0.79 -11.25 -14.08
CA HIS A 103 -0.09 -11.78 -12.93
C HIS A 103 -0.93 -12.79 -12.14
N PRO A 104 -1.45 -13.86 -12.79
CA PRO A 104 -2.38 -14.77 -12.13
C PRO A 104 -1.79 -15.44 -10.88
N ASP A 105 -0.46 -15.64 -10.84
CA ASP A 105 0.23 -16.26 -9.71
C ASP A 105 0.24 -15.41 -8.42
N ALA A 106 -0.03 -14.10 -8.54
CA ALA A 106 -0.16 -13.22 -7.37
C ALA A 106 -1.49 -13.45 -6.63
N PHE A 107 -2.46 -14.09 -7.29
CA PHE A 107 -3.84 -14.18 -6.81
C PHE A 107 -4.16 -15.59 -6.25
N PRO A 108 -5.03 -15.67 -5.22
CA PRO A 108 -5.82 -14.58 -4.63
C PRO A 108 -5.09 -13.73 -3.58
N ALA A 109 -3.87 -14.09 -3.18
CA ALA A 109 -3.21 -13.51 -2.00
C ALA A 109 -3.05 -11.98 -2.10
N ALA A 110 -2.55 -11.47 -3.23
CA ALA A 110 -2.32 -10.03 -3.44
C ALA A 110 -3.61 -9.17 -3.40
N MET A 111 -4.78 -9.78 -3.59
CA MET A 111 -6.06 -9.08 -3.49
C MET A 111 -6.42 -8.76 -2.03
N THR A 112 -6.11 -9.65 -1.10
CA THR A 112 -6.55 -9.55 0.30
C THR A 112 -5.45 -9.23 1.29
N ASP A 113 -4.18 -9.31 0.87
CA ASP A 113 -3.02 -9.11 1.72
C ASP A 113 -2.04 -8.11 1.10
N ALA A 114 -1.81 -7.00 1.81
CA ALA A 114 -0.87 -5.96 1.42
C ALA A 114 0.56 -6.49 1.31
N GLN A 115 0.98 -7.37 2.22
CA GLN A 115 2.33 -7.92 2.20
C GLN A 115 2.53 -8.80 0.96
N ALA A 116 1.58 -9.68 0.66
CA ALA A 116 1.63 -10.49 -0.56
C ALA A 116 1.65 -9.63 -1.84
N SER A 117 0.86 -8.55 -1.87
CA SER A 117 0.87 -7.60 -3.01
C SER A 117 2.23 -6.92 -3.18
N ILE A 118 2.83 -6.46 -2.09
CA ILE A 118 4.12 -5.75 -2.11
C ILE A 118 5.27 -6.72 -2.45
N GLN A 119 5.29 -7.89 -1.82
CA GLN A 119 6.28 -8.93 -2.08
C GLN A 119 6.31 -9.35 -3.55
N TYR A 120 5.13 -9.59 -4.15
CA TYR A 120 5.05 -9.94 -5.57
C TYR A 120 5.62 -8.83 -6.45
N ALA A 121 5.24 -7.57 -6.19
CA ALA A 121 5.72 -6.43 -6.96
C ALA A 121 7.23 -6.21 -6.81
N ALA A 122 7.80 -6.39 -5.61
CA ALA A 122 9.23 -6.29 -5.38
C ALA A 122 10.02 -7.35 -6.19
N ASN A 123 9.56 -8.61 -6.14
CA ASN A 123 10.16 -9.70 -6.91
C ASN A 123 10.03 -9.49 -8.42
N LEU A 124 8.87 -9.03 -8.89
CA LEU A 124 8.66 -8.69 -10.30
C LEU A 124 9.63 -7.58 -10.74
N LEU A 125 9.76 -6.52 -9.96
CA LEU A 125 10.63 -5.40 -10.29
C LEU A 125 12.11 -5.82 -10.30
N ARG A 126 12.52 -6.69 -9.37
CA ARG A 126 13.86 -7.27 -9.37
C ARG A 126 14.12 -8.08 -10.65
N TRP A 127 13.21 -8.96 -11.03
CA TRP A 127 13.31 -9.75 -12.26
C TRP A 127 13.35 -8.87 -13.52
N LEU A 128 12.61 -7.76 -13.54
CA LEU A 128 12.68 -6.79 -14.63
C LEU A 128 14.04 -6.10 -14.69
N TYR A 129 14.60 -5.72 -13.53
CA TYR A 129 15.95 -5.16 -13.46
C TYR A 129 17.01 -6.15 -13.95
N GLU A 130 16.89 -7.44 -13.65
CA GLU A 130 17.83 -8.45 -14.16
C GLU A 130 17.83 -8.53 -15.70
N GLN A 131 16.72 -8.20 -16.35
CA GLN A 131 16.63 -8.15 -17.81
C GLN A 131 17.09 -6.83 -18.41
N THR A 132 16.89 -5.72 -17.70
CA THR A 132 17.17 -4.37 -18.24
C THR A 132 18.50 -3.79 -17.78
N THR A 133 19.02 -4.26 -16.64
CA THR A 133 20.15 -3.70 -15.88
C THR A 133 20.01 -2.20 -15.61
N ASP A 134 18.76 -1.73 -15.51
CA ASP A 134 18.43 -0.32 -15.39
C ASP A 134 17.07 -0.20 -14.70
N TRP A 135 17.04 0.50 -13.56
CA TRP A 135 15.84 0.66 -12.74
C TRP A 135 14.77 1.51 -13.42
N ASP A 136 15.12 2.48 -14.25
CA ASP A 136 14.16 3.30 -15.00
C ASP A 136 13.47 2.47 -16.08
N ARG A 137 14.23 1.60 -16.75
CA ARG A 137 13.68 0.63 -17.72
C ARG A 137 12.84 -0.43 -17.02
N ALA A 138 13.27 -0.93 -15.86
CA ALA A 138 12.52 -1.90 -15.08
C ALA A 138 11.18 -1.31 -14.60
N ALA A 139 11.18 -0.07 -14.10
CA ALA A 139 9.98 0.64 -13.70
C ALA A 139 9.03 0.88 -14.89
N THR A 140 9.56 1.21 -16.07
CA THR A 140 8.74 1.31 -17.29
C THR A 140 8.08 -0.03 -17.61
N ALA A 141 8.87 -1.11 -17.67
CA ALA A 141 8.37 -2.45 -17.98
C ALA A 141 7.35 -2.97 -16.94
N PHE A 142 7.48 -2.55 -15.67
CA PHE A 142 6.52 -2.89 -14.61
C PHE A 142 5.10 -2.39 -14.94
N PHE A 143 4.97 -1.23 -15.58
CA PHE A 143 3.68 -0.66 -16.00
C PHE A 143 3.26 -1.10 -17.41
N GLY A 144 4.11 -1.83 -18.14
CA GLY A 144 3.88 -2.30 -19.51
C GLY A 144 4.86 -1.73 -20.53
N HIS A 145 4.50 -1.77 -21.81
CA HIS A 145 5.38 -1.40 -22.93
C HIS A 145 4.79 -0.31 -23.84
N ASP A 146 3.83 0.48 -23.35
CA ASP A 146 3.20 1.55 -24.12
C ASP A 146 3.60 2.95 -23.60
N ARG A 147 3.14 3.98 -24.30
CA ARG A 147 3.40 5.38 -23.93
C ARG A 147 2.87 5.74 -22.52
N ARG A 148 1.84 5.04 -22.03
CA ARG A 148 1.29 5.27 -20.68
C ARG A 148 2.24 4.73 -19.63
N ALA A 149 2.84 3.57 -19.88
CA ALA A 149 3.86 2.98 -19.00
C ALA A 149 5.06 3.92 -18.82
N GLU A 150 5.54 4.55 -19.90
CA GLU A 150 6.61 5.55 -19.80
C GLU A 150 6.21 6.78 -18.97
N LEU A 151 4.97 7.27 -19.14
CA LEU A 151 4.46 8.40 -18.35
C LEU A 151 4.33 8.05 -16.88
N ALA A 152 3.90 6.82 -16.57
CA ALA A 152 3.82 6.28 -15.21
C ALA A 152 5.21 6.20 -14.57
N ALA A 153 6.18 5.59 -15.25
CA ALA A 153 7.56 5.49 -14.77
C ALA A 153 8.20 6.87 -14.55
N ARG A 154 8.03 7.82 -15.48
CA ARG A 154 8.49 9.21 -15.28
C ARG A 154 7.88 9.84 -14.03
N ARG A 155 6.61 9.57 -13.74
CA ARG A 155 5.94 10.09 -12.55
C ARG A 155 6.46 9.42 -11.27
N VAL A 156 6.68 8.11 -11.29
CA VAL A 156 7.31 7.35 -10.20
C VAL A 156 8.71 7.90 -9.90
N ASN A 157 9.54 8.12 -10.91
CA ASN A 157 10.89 8.66 -10.71
C ASN A 157 10.90 10.06 -10.08
N ARG A 158 9.90 10.91 -10.41
CA ARG A 158 9.71 12.17 -9.68
C ARG A 158 9.37 11.94 -8.21
N TYR A 159 8.55 10.93 -7.90
CA TYR A 159 8.21 10.59 -6.52
C TYR A 159 9.37 9.98 -5.76
N VAL A 160 10.28 9.24 -6.39
CA VAL A 160 11.54 8.80 -5.77
C VAL A 160 12.34 10.00 -5.25
N ALA A 161 12.42 11.07 -6.04
CA ALA A 161 13.13 12.30 -5.64
C ALA A 161 12.35 13.13 -4.61
N GLN A 162 11.03 13.26 -4.77
CA GLN A 162 10.20 14.14 -3.95
C GLN A 162 9.75 13.52 -2.63
N ARG A 163 9.68 12.19 -2.56
CA ARG A 163 9.20 11.41 -1.41
C ARG A 163 7.92 11.98 -0.77
N PRO A 164 6.83 12.16 -1.54
CA PRO A 164 5.60 12.80 -1.05
C PRO A 164 4.92 12.08 0.13
N TRP A 165 5.30 10.83 0.41
CA TRP A 165 4.84 10.07 1.56
C TRP A 165 5.54 10.46 2.87
N SER A 166 6.74 11.05 2.84
CA SER A 166 7.56 11.27 4.04
C SER A 166 6.84 12.10 5.09
N GLN A 167 6.28 13.25 4.71
CA GLN A 167 5.54 14.11 5.65
C GLN A 167 4.38 13.33 6.31
N ARG A 168 3.60 12.58 5.52
CA ARG A 168 2.46 11.81 6.06
C ARG A 168 2.89 10.72 7.04
N ILE A 169 4.08 10.15 6.86
CA ILE A 169 4.64 9.16 7.78
C ILE A 169 5.10 9.85 9.06
N ASP A 170 5.78 10.99 8.94
CA ASP A 170 6.26 11.74 10.09
C ASP A 170 5.10 12.23 10.97
N ASP A 171 4.03 12.71 10.35
CA ASP A 171 2.76 13.06 11.01
C ASP A 171 2.18 11.82 11.74
N ALA A 172 2.07 10.68 11.06
CA ALA A 172 1.55 9.44 11.63
C ALA A 172 2.43 8.82 12.74
N ARG A 173 3.73 9.17 12.79
CA ARG A 173 4.67 8.75 13.84
C ARG A 173 4.66 9.67 15.06
N SER A 174 4.00 10.82 14.99
CA SER A 174 3.99 11.83 16.04
C SER A 174 2.66 11.80 16.80
N PRO A 175 2.37 10.78 17.63
CA PRO A 175 1.14 10.77 18.45
C PRO A 175 1.15 11.83 19.55
N GLU A 176 2.28 12.49 19.82
CA GLU A 176 2.45 13.41 20.95
C GLU A 176 1.95 14.83 20.66
N THR A 177 1.85 15.28 19.41
CA THR A 177 1.49 16.68 19.12
C THR A 177 0.01 16.98 19.39
N HIS A 178 -0.89 16.02 19.13
CA HIS A 178 -2.32 16.20 19.45
C HIS A 178 -2.66 15.97 20.92
N ALA A 179 -2.00 15.05 21.62
CA ALA A 179 -2.23 14.86 23.06
C ALA A 179 -1.77 16.08 23.87
N VAL A 180 -0.61 16.66 23.52
CA VAL A 180 -0.05 17.82 24.21
C VAL A 180 -0.83 19.12 23.91
N GLU A 181 -1.38 19.30 22.70
CA GLU A 181 -2.23 20.47 22.39
C GLU A 181 -3.58 20.43 23.10
N VAL A 182 -4.22 19.27 23.21
CA VAL A 182 -5.49 19.11 23.94
C VAL A 182 -5.29 19.31 25.45
N GLU A 183 -4.21 18.77 26.00
CA GLU A 183 -3.86 18.95 27.41
C GLU A 183 -3.49 20.41 27.73
N ASN A 184 -2.70 21.07 26.88
CA ASN A 184 -2.36 22.49 27.05
C ASN A 184 -3.57 23.42 26.86
N ALA A 185 -4.48 23.10 25.93
CA ALA A 185 -5.73 23.84 25.75
C ALA A 185 -6.66 23.69 26.97
N ALA A 186 -6.73 22.50 27.57
CA ALA A 186 -7.50 22.26 28.78
C ALA A 186 -6.94 23.01 30.00
N VAL A 187 -5.60 23.06 30.14
CA VAL A 187 -4.93 23.82 31.20
C VAL A 187 -5.12 25.33 31.02
N ALA A 188 -5.05 25.83 29.79
CA ALA A 188 -5.29 27.24 29.49
C ALA A 188 -6.75 27.67 29.74
N ALA A 189 -7.72 26.82 29.40
CA ALA A 189 -9.14 27.07 29.69
C ALA A 189 -9.45 27.07 31.20
N ALA A 190 -8.80 26.20 31.97
CA ALA A 190 -8.93 26.16 33.42
C ALA A 190 -8.31 27.41 34.09
N ALA A 191 -7.17 27.89 33.59
CA ALA A 191 -6.53 29.11 34.09
C ALA A 191 -7.31 30.40 33.77
N ALA A 192 -8.09 30.42 32.68
CA ALA A 192 -8.94 31.56 32.32
C ALA A 192 -10.28 31.63 33.08
N SER A 193 -10.60 30.61 33.89
CA SER A 193 -11.84 30.51 34.66
C SER A 193 -11.68 30.87 36.14
N VAL A 194 -10.49 31.36 36.55
CA VAL A 194 -10.14 31.82 37.89
C VAL A 194 -9.89 33.33 37.86
#